data_AF-A0A382BFU1-F1
#
_entry.id   AF-A0A382BFU1-F1
#
_cell.length_a   1.000
_cell.length_b   1.000
_cell.length_c   1.000
_cell.angle_alpha   90.00
_cell.angle_beta   90.00
_cell.angle_gamma   90.00
#
_symmetry.space_group_name_H-M   'P 1'
#
loop_
_entity.id
_entity.type
_entity.pdbx_description
1 polymer ?
#
loop_
_entity_poly.entity_id
_entity_poly.type
_entity_poly.pdbx_seq_one_letter_code
_entity_poly.pdbx_strand_id
1 'polypeptide(L)'
;MNLSIAIPNSSLIDETNKVDKTRKISKIARACAIFNVREIYIYRDSSGNESDSVLLSTLLKYLETPQYFRKQMFPKMNVLKFAGVLQPLKLPHHSTISNPKLIKIGDIRDGLVLNYKGRKYVDVGIGKLIPYFGKKGSGIRIIIQITKILPKFSIKEISREQIKEYWGYRVSEGMKIHSLLSSWNDTIILTTKHGKIFTKSDAEEYKKLKKPVLV
;
A
#
# COMPACT_ATOMS: atom_id res chain seq x y z
N MET A 1 -6.32 15.67 -3.74
CA MET A 1 -6.71 15.42 -2.34
C MET A 1 -5.79 14.35 -1.76
N ASN A 2 -5.23 14.57 -0.58
CA ASN A 2 -4.42 13.57 0.12
C ASN A 2 -5.31 12.84 1.12
N LEU A 3 -5.88 11.70 0.71
CA LEU A 3 -6.90 10.98 1.46
C LEU A 3 -6.30 9.82 2.25
N SER A 4 -6.56 9.77 3.54
CA SER A 4 -6.31 8.61 4.40
C SER A 4 -7.63 8.12 4.99
N ILE A 5 -7.70 6.83 5.29
CA ILE A 5 -8.88 6.24 5.94
C ILE A 5 -8.49 5.57 7.25
N ALA A 6 -9.40 5.58 8.22
CA ALA A 6 -9.31 4.84 9.46
C ALA A 6 -10.41 3.77 9.52
N ILE A 7 -10.01 2.50 9.70
CA ILE A 7 -10.94 1.39 9.88
C ILE A 7 -10.60 0.60 11.15
N PRO A 8 -11.60 0.06 11.87
CA PRO A 8 -11.32 -0.72 13.06
C PRO A 8 -10.72 -2.08 12.69
N ASN A 9 -9.90 -2.64 13.57
CA ASN A 9 -9.45 -4.03 13.46
C ASN A 9 -10.61 -5.05 13.58
N SER A 10 -11.79 -4.63 14.05
CA SER A 10 -13.03 -5.41 14.07
C SER A 10 -13.82 -5.36 12.75
N SER A 11 -13.30 -4.75 11.68
CA SER A 11 -13.98 -4.62 10.37
C SER A 11 -14.44 -5.93 9.72
N LEU A 12 -14.04 -7.09 10.26
CA LEU A 12 -14.31 -8.43 9.74
C LEU A 12 -15.21 -9.26 10.66
N ILE A 13 -15.76 -8.67 11.74
CA ILE A 13 -16.48 -9.40 12.79
C ILE A 13 -17.80 -10.02 12.32
N ASP A 14 -18.43 -9.41 11.32
CA ASP A 14 -19.67 -9.83 10.68
C ASP A 14 -19.49 -11.00 9.72
N GLU A 15 -18.25 -11.37 9.40
CA GLU A 15 -17.93 -12.48 8.48
C GLU A 15 -17.52 -13.71 9.28
N THR A 16 -18.19 -14.85 9.07
CA THR A 16 -17.88 -16.09 9.81
C THR A 16 -16.65 -16.79 9.23
N ASN A 17 -16.60 -16.96 7.90
CA ASN A 17 -15.59 -17.78 7.25
C ASN A 17 -14.37 -16.96 6.82
N LYS A 18 -13.18 -17.57 6.90
CA LYS A 18 -11.93 -16.93 6.44
C LYS A 18 -11.94 -16.55 4.95
N VAL A 19 -12.68 -17.29 4.11
CA VAL A 19 -12.83 -16.98 2.68
C VAL A 19 -13.61 -15.68 2.50
N ASP A 20 -14.70 -15.51 3.24
CA ASP A 20 -15.56 -14.33 3.14
C ASP A 20 -14.87 -13.09 3.73
N LYS A 21 -14.16 -13.25 4.86
CA LYS A 21 -13.22 -12.24 5.36
C LYS A 21 -12.22 -11.80 4.29
N THR A 22 -11.62 -12.75 3.58
CA THR A 22 -10.67 -12.47 2.49
C THR A 22 -11.32 -11.69 1.35
N ARG A 23 -12.54 -12.04 0.95
CA ARG A 23 -13.32 -11.29 -0.06
C ARG A 23 -13.65 -9.88 0.40
N LYS A 24 -14.06 -9.71 1.66
CA LYS A 24 -14.35 -8.40 2.25
C LYS A 24 -13.11 -7.50 2.25
N ILE A 25 -11.95 -8.01 2.65
CA ILE A 25 -10.68 -7.28 2.60
C ILE A 25 -10.34 -6.89 1.15
N SER A 26 -10.57 -7.80 0.19
CA SER A 26 -10.37 -7.49 -1.23
C SER A 26 -11.25 -6.34 -1.72
N LYS A 27 -12.50 -6.23 -1.24
CA LYS A 27 -13.38 -5.10 -1.57
C LYS A 27 -12.87 -3.80 -0.96
N ILE A 28 -12.45 -3.82 0.31
CA ILE A 28 -11.87 -2.65 1.01
C ILE A 28 -10.63 -2.15 0.24
N ALA A 29 -9.67 -3.04 -0.05
CA ALA A 29 -8.45 -2.71 -0.79
C ALA A 29 -8.75 -2.08 -2.16
N ARG A 30 -9.74 -2.61 -2.89
CA ARG A 30 -10.15 -2.09 -4.18
C ARG A 30 -10.76 -0.71 -4.09
N ALA A 31 -11.66 -0.48 -3.13
CA ALA A 31 -12.21 0.84 -2.90
C ALA A 31 -11.07 1.85 -2.60
N CYS A 32 -10.14 1.48 -1.73
CA CYS A 32 -8.98 2.32 -1.40
C CYS A 32 -8.13 2.64 -2.63
N ALA A 33 -7.86 1.64 -3.47
CA ALA A 33 -7.11 1.81 -4.72
C ALA A 33 -7.82 2.72 -5.73
N ILE A 34 -9.13 2.51 -5.94
CA ILE A 34 -9.93 3.29 -6.89
C ILE A 34 -9.98 4.76 -6.50
N PHE A 35 -10.14 5.04 -5.20
CA PHE A 35 -10.21 6.41 -4.68
C PHE A 35 -8.84 6.99 -4.30
N ASN A 36 -7.74 6.36 -4.74
CA ASN A 36 -6.37 6.82 -4.52
C ASN A 36 -6.04 7.12 -3.04
N VAL A 37 -6.56 6.29 -2.12
CA VAL A 37 -6.26 6.39 -0.67
C VAL A 37 -4.75 6.23 -0.47
N ARG A 38 -4.12 7.17 0.24
CA ARG A 38 -2.69 7.17 0.52
C ARG A 38 -2.32 6.22 1.66
N GLU A 39 -3.16 6.15 2.69
CA GLU A 39 -2.88 5.39 3.90
C GLU A 39 -4.17 4.85 4.53
N ILE A 40 -4.12 3.59 4.94
CA ILE A 40 -5.17 2.89 5.67
C ILE A 40 -4.65 2.69 7.08
N TYR A 41 -5.26 3.37 8.05
CA TYR A 41 -5.01 3.18 9.47
C TYR A 41 -5.96 2.11 10.01
N ILE A 42 -5.40 1.04 10.56
CA ILE A 42 -6.16 0.00 11.27
C ILE A 42 -6.05 0.30 12.76
N TYR A 43 -7.10 0.87 13.34
CA TYR A 43 -7.12 1.22 14.75
C TYR A 43 -7.67 0.08 15.62
N ARG A 44 -7.23 0.05 16.88
CA ARG A 44 -7.70 -0.94 17.86
C ARG A 44 -9.11 -0.61 18.33
N ASP A 45 -10.03 -1.55 18.13
CA ASP A 45 -11.39 -1.54 18.63
C ASP A 45 -11.57 -2.67 19.66
N SER A 46 -12.44 -2.46 20.66
CA SER A 46 -12.68 -3.42 21.76
C SER A 46 -13.26 -4.74 21.29
N SER A 47 -13.99 -4.72 20.16
CA SER A 47 -14.58 -5.91 19.55
C SER A 47 -13.63 -6.64 18.60
N GLY A 48 -12.42 -6.09 18.37
CA GLY A 48 -11.44 -6.67 17.46
C GLY A 48 -10.69 -7.83 18.09
N ASN A 49 -10.37 -8.85 17.29
CA ASN A 49 -9.46 -9.93 17.69
C ASN A 49 -8.13 -9.84 16.91
N GLU A 50 -7.07 -10.36 17.52
CA GLU A 50 -5.72 -10.27 16.95
C GLU A 50 -5.61 -11.01 15.61
N SER A 51 -6.31 -12.14 15.47
CA SER A 51 -6.24 -12.96 14.24
C SER A 51 -6.80 -12.24 13.02
N ASP A 52 -7.90 -11.49 13.19
CA ASP A 52 -8.52 -10.69 12.14
C ASP A 52 -7.71 -9.42 11.87
N SER A 53 -7.12 -8.83 12.89
CA SER A 53 -6.17 -7.72 12.73
C SER A 53 -5.00 -8.10 11.83
N VAL A 54 -4.35 -9.24 12.14
CA VAL A 54 -3.25 -9.78 11.33
C VAL A 54 -3.72 -10.13 9.91
N LEU A 55 -4.89 -10.74 9.76
CA LEU A 55 -5.45 -11.08 8.44
C LEU A 55 -5.71 -9.82 7.61
N LEU A 56 -6.40 -8.83 8.17
CA LEU A 56 -6.73 -7.55 7.52
C LEU A 56 -5.46 -6.83 7.05
N SER A 57 -4.54 -6.59 7.98
CA SER A 57 -3.28 -5.89 7.71
C SER A 57 -2.43 -6.61 6.67
N THR A 58 -2.25 -7.92 6.83
CA THR A 58 -1.43 -8.72 5.91
C THR A 58 -2.00 -8.73 4.50
N LEU A 59 -3.31 -8.94 4.35
CA LEU A 59 -3.94 -9.01 3.04
C LEU A 59 -4.01 -7.65 2.33
N LEU A 60 -4.20 -6.55 3.07
CA LEU A 60 -4.09 -5.20 2.52
C LEU A 60 -2.68 -4.93 2.00
N LYS A 61 -1.64 -5.24 2.79
CA LYS A 61 -0.22 -5.10 2.38
C LYS A 61 0.12 -6.02 1.20
N TYR A 62 -0.37 -7.26 1.21
CA TYR A 62 -0.17 -8.23 0.13
C TYR A 62 -0.76 -7.77 -1.20
N LEU A 63 -1.98 -7.22 -1.18
CA LEU A 63 -2.65 -6.70 -2.37
C LEU A 63 -1.94 -5.49 -2.97
N GLU A 64 -1.47 -4.56 -2.13
CA GLU A 64 -0.72 -3.38 -2.57
C GLU A 64 0.67 -3.74 -3.11
N THR A 65 1.29 -4.81 -2.60
CA THR A 65 2.63 -5.21 -3.04
C THR A 65 2.61 -5.73 -4.49
N PRO A 66 3.53 -5.26 -5.36
CA PRO A 66 3.68 -5.77 -6.72
C PRO A 66 3.91 -7.28 -6.77
N GLN A 67 3.32 -7.94 -7.76
CA GLN A 67 3.27 -9.41 -7.84
C GLN A 67 4.66 -10.07 -7.78
N TYR A 68 5.67 -9.44 -8.39
CA TYR A 68 7.04 -9.94 -8.43
C TYR A 68 7.75 -9.91 -7.07
N PHE A 69 7.30 -9.10 -6.11
CA PHE A 69 7.83 -9.09 -4.74
C PHE A 69 7.05 -9.94 -3.75
N ARG A 70 5.80 -10.32 -4.06
CA ARG A 70 4.94 -11.03 -3.11
C ARG A 70 5.57 -12.30 -2.55
N LYS A 71 6.22 -13.10 -3.41
CA LYS A 71 6.87 -14.36 -2.97
C LYS A 71 8.04 -14.11 -2.00
N GLN A 72 8.75 -12.99 -2.15
CA GLN A 72 9.90 -12.66 -1.32
C GLN A 72 9.46 -11.99 0.00
N MET A 73 8.46 -11.09 -0.06
CA MET A 73 7.99 -10.33 1.10
C MET A 73 6.97 -11.08 1.95
N PHE A 74 6.23 -12.02 1.37
CA PHE A 74 5.20 -12.79 2.05
C PHE A 74 5.49 -14.28 1.91
N PRO A 75 6.18 -14.90 2.90
CA PRO A 75 6.40 -16.34 2.90
C PRO A 75 5.07 -17.09 2.96
N LYS A 76 5.11 -18.41 2.70
CA LYS A 76 3.91 -19.25 2.85
C LYS A 76 3.38 -19.14 4.28
N MET A 77 2.18 -18.58 4.42
CA MET A 77 1.52 -18.35 5.70
C MET A 77 0.03 -18.70 5.60
N ASN A 78 -0.55 -19.20 6.69
CA ASN A 78 -1.94 -19.64 6.71
C ASN A 78 -2.94 -18.52 6.38
N VAL A 79 -2.61 -17.27 6.67
CA VAL A 79 -3.44 -16.10 6.33
C VAL A 79 -3.58 -15.90 4.81
N LEU A 80 -2.63 -16.40 4.01
CA LEU A 80 -2.67 -16.35 2.54
C LEU A 80 -3.29 -17.59 1.90
N LYS A 81 -3.84 -18.53 2.70
CA LYS A 81 -4.45 -19.77 2.20
C LYS A 81 -5.51 -19.51 1.12
N PHE A 82 -6.26 -18.43 1.27
CA PHE A 82 -7.34 -18.05 0.35
C PHE A 82 -6.97 -16.88 -0.58
N ALA A 83 -5.68 -16.58 -0.76
CA ALA A 83 -5.24 -15.46 -1.61
C ALA A 83 -5.76 -15.55 -3.06
N GLY A 84 -6.17 -16.73 -3.53
CA GLY A 84 -6.78 -16.93 -4.85
C GLY A 84 -8.12 -16.22 -5.05
N VAL A 85 -8.87 -15.87 -3.99
CA VAL A 85 -10.13 -15.10 -4.13
C VAL A 85 -9.92 -13.58 -4.13
N LEU A 86 -8.67 -13.13 -3.96
CA LEU A 86 -8.33 -11.71 -3.95
C LEU A 86 -8.38 -11.14 -5.37
N GLN A 87 -9.13 -10.07 -5.53
CA GLN A 87 -9.24 -9.36 -6.80
C GLN A 87 -8.00 -8.47 -7.03
N PRO A 88 -7.43 -8.42 -8.25
CA PRO A 88 -6.27 -7.60 -8.53
C PRO A 88 -6.60 -6.10 -8.43
N LEU A 89 -5.64 -5.31 -7.92
CA LEU A 89 -5.77 -3.86 -7.81
C LEU A 89 -5.33 -3.11 -9.09
N LYS A 90 -4.42 -3.70 -9.89
CA LYS A 90 -3.86 -3.08 -11.12
C LYS A 90 -3.33 -1.66 -10.88
N LEU A 91 -2.52 -1.48 -9.84
CA LEU A 91 -1.95 -0.17 -9.49
C LEU A 91 -0.85 0.23 -10.49
N PRO A 92 -0.57 1.53 -10.69
CA PRO A 92 0.49 1.98 -11.62
C PRO A 92 1.85 1.32 -11.36
N HIS A 93 2.21 1.10 -10.09
CA HIS A 93 3.46 0.44 -9.69
C HIS A 93 3.42 -1.09 -9.76
N HIS A 94 2.28 -1.71 -10.09
CA HIS A 94 2.19 -3.16 -10.35
C HIS A 94 2.74 -3.56 -11.73
N SER A 95 3.64 -2.74 -12.31
CA SER A 95 4.16 -2.92 -13.65
C SER A 95 4.59 -4.36 -13.91
N THR A 96 4.01 -4.94 -14.96
CA THR A 96 4.23 -6.33 -15.38
C THR A 96 5.40 -6.47 -16.35
N ILE A 97 6.03 -5.36 -16.72
CA ILE A 97 7.13 -5.33 -17.69
C ILE A 97 8.39 -5.85 -17.00
N SER A 98 8.63 -7.15 -17.11
CA SER A 98 9.85 -7.81 -16.63
C SER A 98 10.97 -7.83 -17.67
N ASN A 99 10.65 -7.65 -18.96
CA ASN A 99 11.63 -7.68 -20.03
C ASN A 99 12.53 -6.42 -19.97
N PRO A 100 13.85 -6.57 -19.74
CA PRO A 100 14.77 -5.43 -19.66
C PRO A 100 14.80 -4.56 -20.91
N LYS A 101 14.47 -5.10 -22.09
CA LYS A 101 14.48 -4.38 -23.38
C LYS A 101 13.35 -3.35 -23.50
N LEU A 102 12.27 -3.52 -22.74
CA LEU A 102 11.10 -2.64 -22.78
C LEU A 102 11.18 -1.50 -21.76
N ILE A 103 12.22 -1.50 -20.92
CA ILE A 103 12.45 -0.48 -19.91
C ILE A 103 12.95 0.80 -20.58
N LYS A 104 12.48 1.95 -20.09
CA LYS A 104 12.92 3.26 -20.56
C LYS A 104 13.62 4.03 -19.44
N ILE A 105 14.48 4.96 -19.84
CA ILE A 105 15.06 5.93 -18.91
C ILE A 105 13.92 6.80 -18.37
N GLY A 106 13.88 6.98 -17.06
CA GLY A 106 12.82 7.69 -16.36
C GLY A 106 11.76 6.79 -15.74
N ASP A 107 11.72 5.48 -16.09
CA ASP A 107 10.78 4.52 -15.51
C ASP A 107 10.92 4.49 -13.99
N ILE A 108 9.79 4.65 -13.28
CA ILE A 108 9.71 4.56 -11.83
C ILE A 108 9.22 3.16 -11.47
N ARG A 109 9.85 2.51 -10.48
CA ARG A 109 9.50 1.17 -10.03
C ARG A 109 9.76 0.99 -8.55
N ASP A 110 9.08 0.03 -7.96
CA ASP A 110 9.49 -0.51 -6.67
C ASP A 110 10.73 -1.40 -6.82
N GLY A 111 11.64 -1.26 -5.87
CA GLY A 111 12.85 -2.04 -5.74
C GLY A 111 12.96 -2.67 -4.35
N LEU A 112 13.39 -3.93 -4.27
CA LEU A 112 13.73 -4.57 -2.99
C LEU A 112 15.24 -4.54 -2.80
N VAL A 113 15.70 -3.92 -1.72
CA VAL A 113 17.13 -3.92 -1.37
C VAL A 113 17.52 -5.31 -0.88
N LEU A 114 18.56 -5.88 -1.48
CA LEU A 114 19.09 -7.21 -1.17
C LEU A 114 20.58 -7.11 -0.88
N ASN A 115 21.06 -7.95 0.04
CA ASN A 115 22.49 -8.17 0.22
C ASN A 115 22.91 -9.42 -0.56
N TYR A 116 23.89 -9.27 -1.45
CA TYR A 116 24.46 -10.38 -2.23
C TYR A 116 25.98 -10.27 -2.23
N LYS A 117 26.67 -11.31 -1.75
CA LYS A 117 28.14 -11.37 -1.65
C LYS A 117 28.76 -10.14 -0.97
N GLY A 118 28.15 -9.69 0.13
CA GLY A 118 28.64 -8.55 0.93
C GLY A 118 28.41 -7.17 0.30
N ARG A 119 27.70 -7.08 -0.83
CA ARG A 119 27.34 -5.82 -1.48
C ARG A 119 25.82 -5.67 -1.57
N LYS A 120 25.35 -4.43 -1.56
CA LYS A 120 23.93 -4.12 -1.70
C LYS A 120 23.53 -4.03 -3.17
N TYR A 121 22.40 -4.64 -3.48
CA TYR A 121 21.75 -4.58 -4.77
C TYR A 121 20.27 -4.26 -4.58
N VAL A 122 19.61 -3.91 -5.67
CA VAL A 122 18.16 -3.75 -5.73
C VAL A 122 17.63 -4.67 -6.81
N ASP A 123 16.67 -5.51 -6.45
CA ASP A 123 15.83 -6.24 -7.39
C ASP A 123 14.66 -5.33 -7.79
N VAL A 124 14.48 -5.09 -9.09
CA VAL A 124 13.39 -4.26 -9.64
C VAL A 124 12.40 -5.09 -10.48
N GLY A 125 12.44 -6.43 -10.37
CA GLY A 125 11.52 -7.34 -11.05
C GLY A 125 11.87 -7.63 -12.51
N ILE A 126 13.13 -7.40 -12.92
CA ILE A 126 13.58 -7.52 -14.32
C ILE A 126 14.56 -8.69 -14.54
N GLY A 127 14.69 -9.56 -13.53
CA GLY A 127 15.62 -10.71 -13.54
C GLY A 127 17.10 -10.34 -13.43
N LYS A 128 17.44 -9.06 -13.16
CA LYS A 128 18.80 -8.58 -12.95
C LYS A 128 18.89 -7.73 -11.69
N LEU A 129 19.90 -8.01 -10.87
CA LEU A 129 20.23 -7.21 -9.69
C LEU A 129 21.02 -5.96 -10.10
N ILE A 130 20.57 -4.80 -9.64
CA ILE A 130 21.21 -3.52 -9.93
C ILE A 130 22.01 -3.08 -8.69
N PRO A 131 23.30 -2.71 -8.82
CA PRO A 131 24.08 -2.23 -7.69
C PRO A 131 23.42 -1.06 -6.98
N TYR A 132 23.42 -1.07 -5.65
CA TYR A 132 22.79 -0.04 -4.83
C TYR A 132 23.76 0.55 -3.82
N PHE A 133 23.90 1.87 -3.86
CA PHE A 133 24.84 2.64 -3.04
C PHE A 133 24.15 3.45 -1.93
N GLY A 134 22.84 3.26 -1.73
CA GLY A 134 22.10 3.98 -0.71
C GLY A 134 22.23 3.37 0.69
N LYS A 135 21.69 4.11 1.67
CA LYS A 135 21.85 3.78 3.10
C LYS A 135 20.92 2.66 3.57
N LYS A 136 19.79 2.43 2.88
CA LYS A 136 18.76 1.46 3.31
C LYS A 136 19.34 0.03 3.48
N GLY A 137 18.80 -0.69 4.47
CA GLY A 137 19.17 -2.07 4.78
C GLY A 137 18.58 -3.07 3.79
N SER A 138 19.03 -4.33 3.89
CA SER A 138 18.45 -5.44 3.12
C SER A 138 17.02 -5.72 3.59
N GLY A 139 16.15 -6.17 2.69
CA GLY A 139 14.72 -6.42 2.94
C GLY A 139 13.83 -5.18 2.89
N ILE A 140 14.41 -3.99 2.66
CA ILE A 140 13.66 -2.74 2.56
C ILE A 140 13.18 -2.53 1.13
N ARG A 141 11.86 -2.33 0.97
CA ARG A 141 11.26 -1.86 -0.29
C ARG A 141 11.51 -0.35 -0.43
N ILE A 142 12.04 0.05 -1.57
CA ILE A 142 12.33 1.43 -1.95
C ILE A 142 11.69 1.75 -3.28
N ILE A 143 11.54 3.04 -3.58
CA ILE A 143 11.10 3.50 -4.90
C ILE A 143 12.33 4.00 -5.64
N ILE A 144 12.49 3.54 -6.88
CA ILE A 144 13.62 3.89 -7.72
C ILE A 144 13.14 4.47 -9.04
N GLN A 145 14.00 5.29 -9.63
CA GLN A 145 13.90 5.74 -11.01
C GLN A 145 15.09 5.23 -11.80
N ILE A 146 14.84 4.68 -12.98
CA ILE A 146 15.90 4.18 -13.87
C ILE A 146 16.55 5.35 -14.59
N THR A 147 17.85 5.55 -14.37
CA THR A 147 18.60 6.69 -14.92
C THR A 147 19.43 6.32 -16.14
N LYS A 148 19.88 5.06 -16.23
CA LYS A 148 20.64 4.52 -17.37
C LYS A 148 20.26 3.07 -17.60
N ILE A 149 20.29 2.63 -18.86
CA ILE A 149 20.02 1.23 -19.27
C ILE A 149 21.30 0.58 -19.82
N LEU A 150 22.00 1.28 -20.72
CA LEU A 150 23.25 0.85 -21.33
C LEU A 150 24.41 1.74 -20.87
N PRO A 151 25.63 1.19 -20.71
CA PRO A 151 26.00 -0.24 -20.84
C PRO A 151 25.52 -1.10 -19.66
N LYS A 152 25.15 -0.49 -18.52
CA LYS A 152 24.59 -1.16 -17.34
C LYS A 152 23.45 -0.34 -16.77
N PHE A 153 22.47 -1.03 -16.17
CA PHE A 153 21.39 -0.37 -15.46
C PHE A 153 21.93 0.46 -14.30
N SER A 154 21.41 1.69 -14.18
CA SER A 154 21.65 2.57 -13.03
C SER A 154 20.32 3.10 -12.51
N ILE A 155 20.24 3.25 -11.20
CA ILE A 155 19.02 3.66 -10.50
C ILE A 155 19.31 4.85 -9.58
N LYS A 156 18.26 5.64 -9.34
CA LYS A 156 18.23 6.69 -8.31
C LYS A 156 17.07 6.38 -7.36
N GLU A 157 17.33 6.37 -6.06
CA GLU A 157 16.27 6.32 -5.05
C GLU A 157 15.48 7.63 -5.10
N ILE A 158 14.16 7.53 -5.14
CA ILE A 158 13.25 8.67 -5.12
C ILE A 158 12.25 8.53 -3.98
N SER A 159 11.72 9.65 -3.51
CA SER A 159 10.66 9.66 -2.51
C SER A 159 9.29 9.60 -3.18
N ARG A 160 8.28 9.18 -2.43
CA ARG A 160 6.90 9.07 -2.95
C ARG A 160 6.34 10.43 -3.37
N GLU A 161 6.77 11.50 -2.70
CA GLU A 161 6.37 12.88 -2.97
C GLU A 161 6.83 13.38 -4.34
N GLN A 162 7.84 12.72 -4.93
CA GLN A 162 8.34 13.03 -6.28
C GLN A 162 7.53 12.38 -7.40
N ILE A 163 6.58 11.49 -7.05
CA ILE A 163 5.75 10.75 -8.01
C ILE A 163 4.44 11.51 -8.21
N LYS A 164 4.09 11.78 -9.47
CA LYS A 164 2.83 12.47 -9.82
C LYS A 164 1.62 11.53 -9.79
N GLU A 165 1.84 10.27 -10.11
CA GLU A 165 0.80 9.25 -10.19
C GLU A 165 0.54 8.58 -8.83
N TYR A 166 -0.62 7.94 -8.70
CA TYR A 166 -0.94 7.16 -7.52
C TYR A 166 -0.01 5.94 -7.40
N TRP A 167 0.63 5.78 -6.23
CA TRP A 167 1.61 4.72 -5.97
C TRP A 167 1.12 3.70 -4.93
N GLY A 168 -0.19 3.50 -4.82
CA GLY A 168 -0.82 2.60 -3.84
C GLY A 168 -1.12 3.23 -2.47
N TYR A 169 -1.51 2.40 -1.51
CA TYR A 169 -1.75 2.80 -0.12
C TYR A 169 -0.69 2.23 0.82
N ARG A 170 -0.46 2.89 1.96
CA ARG A 170 0.24 2.30 3.10
C ARG A 170 -0.76 1.70 4.08
N VAL A 171 -0.31 0.76 4.89
CA VAL A 171 -1.12 0.15 5.95
C VAL A 171 -0.39 0.36 7.26
N SER A 172 -1.03 1.07 8.19
CA SER A 172 -0.50 1.42 9.51
C SER A 172 -1.41 0.84 10.58
N GLU A 173 -0.86 0.10 11.54
CA GLU A 173 -1.63 -0.67 12.52
C GLU A 173 -1.25 -0.32 13.97
N GLY A 174 -2.15 -0.64 14.90
CA GLY A 174 -1.83 -0.62 16.34
C GLY A 174 -2.11 0.69 17.07
N MET A 175 -2.54 1.74 16.37
CA MET A 175 -2.95 2.99 17.01
C MET A 175 -4.33 2.85 17.66
N LYS A 176 -4.56 3.55 18.78
CA LYS A 176 -5.92 3.78 19.29
C LYS A 176 -6.57 4.89 18.46
N ILE A 177 -7.89 4.83 18.26
CA ILE A 177 -8.60 5.85 17.47
C ILE A 177 -8.39 7.25 18.04
N HIS A 178 -8.46 7.42 19.37
CA HIS A 178 -8.22 8.72 20.01
C HIS A 178 -6.83 9.27 19.69
N SER A 179 -5.78 8.44 19.77
CA SER A 179 -4.42 8.86 19.43
C SER A 179 -4.27 9.26 17.97
N LEU A 180 -4.93 8.54 17.06
CA LEU A 180 -4.94 8.87 15.64
C LEU A 180 -5.60 10.23 15.39
N LEU A 181 -6.80 10.43 15.95
CA LEU A 181 -7.56 11.68 15.80
C LEU A 181 -6.81 12.87 16.40
N SER A 182 -6.26 12.74 17.61
CA SER A 182 -5.51 13.81 18.27
C SER A 182 -4.20 14.16 17.57
N SER A 183 -3.61 13.22 16.81
CA SER A 183 -2.39 13.46 16.03
C SER A 183 -2.64 14.10 14.66
N TRP A 184 -3.89 14.16 14.21
CA TRP A 184 -4.25 14.64 12.90
C TRP A 184 -4.58 16.14 12.94
N ASN A 185 -3.74 16.95 12.30
CA ASN A 185 -3.79 18.41 12.43
C ASN A 185 -4.74 19.11 11.44
N ASP A 186 -5.27 18.39 10.46
CA ASP A 186 -6.08 18.96 9.38
C ASP A 186 -7.52 18.43 9.40
N THR A 187 -8.08 18.07 8.25
CA THR A 187 -9.50 17.76 8.12
C THR A 187 -9.78 16.32 8.51
N ILE A 188 -10.77 16.13 9.37
CA ILE A 188 -11.27 14.82 9.79
C ILE A 188 -12.76 14.74 9.40
N ILE A 189 -13.16 13.67 8.73
CA ILE A 189 -14.55 13.39 8.36
C ILE A 189 -15.00 12.13 9.08
N LEU A 190 -15.88 12.28 10.07
CA LEU A 190 -16.43 11.13 10.78
C LEU A 190 -17.72 10.66 10.11
N THR A 191 -17.75 9.39 9.69
CA THR A 191 -18.95 8.78 9.10
C THR A 191 -19.80 8.09 10.15
N THR A 192 -21.08 8.46 10.26
CA THR A 192 -22.04 7.82 11.18
C THR A 192 -23.45 7.93 10.64
N LYS A 193 -24.32 6.96 10.98
CA LYS A 193 -25.74 6.96 10.60
C LYS A 193 -26.53 8.16 11.17
N HIS A 194 -26.00 8.79 12.21
CA HIS A 194 -26.58 9.97 12.86
C HIS A 194 -25.95 11.29 12.37
N GLY A 195 -25.08 11.23 11.35
CA GLY A 195 -24.38 12.39 10.82
C GLY A 195 -25.28 13.26 9.96
N LYS A 196 -24.76 14.43 9.57
CA LYS A 196 -25.40 15.27 8.55
C LYS A 196 -25.39 14.52 7.22
N ILE A 197 -26.45 14.69 6.43
CA ILE A 197 -26.53 14.13 5.07
C ILE A 197 -25.42 14.75 4.22
N PHE A 198 -24.55 13.91 3.67
CA PHE A 198 -23.47 14.35 2.81
C PHE A 198 -24.01 14.65 1.41
N THR A 199 -23.90 15.91 0.98
CA THR A 199 -24.43 16.40 -0.29
C THR A 199 -23.32 16.53 -1.35
N LYS A 200 -23.74 16.74 -2.60
CA LYS A 200 -22.81 17.04 -3.69
C LYS A 200 -22.01 18.33 -3.44
N SER A 201 -22.60 19.32 -2.77
CA SER A 201 -21.91 20.57 -2.43
C SER A 201 -20.76 20.31 -1.47
N ASP A 202 -20.99 19.50 -0.44
CA ASP A 202 -19.96 19.10 0.52
C ASP A 202 -18.81 18.38 -0.21
N ALA A 203 -19.13 17.46 -1.11
CA ALA A 203 -18.13 16.76 -1.92
C ALA A 203 -17.23 17.71 -2.73
N GLU A 204 -17.80 18.75 -3.34
CA GLU A 204 -17.05 19.76 -4.10
C GLU A 204 -16.19 20.64 -3.19
N GLU A 205 -16.62 20.92 -1.97
CA GLU A 205 -15.82 21.62 -0.96
C GLU A 205 -14.61 20.79 -0.55
N TYR A 206 -14.81 19.52 -0.18
CA TYR A 206 -13.72 18.64 0.24
C TYR A 206 -12.72 18.36 -0.89
N LYS A 207 -13.15 18.30 -2.16
CA LYS A 207 -12.26 18.15 -3.31
C LYS A 207 -11.27 19.32 -3.46
N LYS A 208 -11.67 20.53 -3.07
CA LYS A 208 -10.83 21.73 -3.18
C LYS A 208 -9.75 21.79 -2.10
N LEU A 209 -9.86 20.97 -1.05
CA LEU A 209 -8.87 20.91 0.01
C LEU A 209 -7.53 20.36 -0.53
N LYS A 210 -6.49 21.17 -0.35
CA LYS A 210 -5.09 20.76 -0.60
C LYS A 210 -4.49 19.99 0.58
N LYS A 211 -5.13 20.07 1.75
CA LYS A 211 -4.67 19.48 3.01
C LYS A 211 -4.97 17.97 3.09
N PRO A 212 -4.23 17.20 3.91
CA PRO A 212 -4.57 15.83 4.26
C PRO A 212 -5.97 15.73 4.87
N VAL A 213 -6.75 14.76 4.39
CA VAL A 213 -8.08 14.43 4.90
C VAL A 213 -8.03 13.02 5.48
N LEU A 214 -8.46 12.87 6.72
CA LEU A 214 -8.71 11.57 7.35
C LEU A 214 -10.21 11.30 7.35
N VAL A 215 -10.61 10.13 6.87
CA VAL A 215 -11.99 9.62 6.95
C VAL A 215 -12.02 8.45 7.92
#